data_AF-A0A961W6T6-F1
#
_entry.id   AF-A0A961W6T6-F1
#
_cell.length_a   1.000
_cell.length_b   1.000
_cell.length_c   1.000
_cell.angle_alpha   90.00
_cell.angle_beta   90.00
_cell.angle_gamma   90.00
#
_symmetry.space_group_name_H-M   'P 1'
#
loop_
_entity.id
_entity.type
_entity.pdbx_description
1 polymer ?
#
loop_
_entity_poly.entity_id
_entity_poly.type
_entity_poly.pdbx_seq_one_letter_code
_entity_poly.pdbx_strand_id
1 'polypeptide(L)'
;MVTYVEDASVPVRNTGAIRLYGEDGFEGMRAAGALAARALDAVEDMVTPGTTTAEIDRFVFEFGRDHGAVPATLGYRGYMRSCCTSINHVVCHGIPNDKPLREGEIVNIDITYILDGWHGDSSRMYGVGRLKRASERLIEVT
;
A
#
# COMPACT_ATOMS: atom_id res chain seq x y z
N MET A 1 -27.46 -9.41 -10.75
CA MET A 1 -27.44 -8.35 -11.78
C MET A 1 -26.52 -7.26 -11.26
N VAL A 2 -25.53 -6.83 -12.04
CA VAL A 2 -24.62 -5.74 -11.62
C VAL A 2 -25.37 -4.42 -11.76
N THR A 3 -25.33 -3.59 -10.71
CA THR A 3 -25.99 -2.27 -10.70
C THR A 3 -24.91 -1.21 -10.80
N TYR A 4 -25.06 -0.31 -11.77
CA TYR A 4 -24.19 0.85 -11.96
C TYR A 4 -24.93 2.12 -11.53
N VAL A 5 -24.21 3.06 -10.92
CA VAL A 5 -24.75 4.30 -10.38
C VAL A 5 -23.74 5.44 -10.55
N GLU A 6 -24.22 6.64 -10.87
CA GLU A 6 -23.37 7.83 -10.92
C GLU A 6 -22.79 8.13 -9.54
N ASP A 7 -21.48 8.43 -9.47
CA ASP A 7 -20.78 8.62 -8.18
C ASP A 7 -21.47 9.63 -7.25
N ALA A 8 -21.92 10.77 -7.80
CA ALA A 8 -22.62 11.82 -7.07
C ALA A 8 -23.95 11.37 -6.44
N SER A 9 -24.51 10.25 -6.90
CA SER A 9 -25.79 9.71 -6.44
C SER A 9 -25.65 8.55 -5.44
N VAL A 10 -24.42 8.10 -5.15
CA VAL A 10 -24.22 6.90 -4.34
C VAL A 10 -24.33 7.23 -2.85
N PRO A 11 -25.14 6.49 -2.09
CA PRO A 11 -25.18 6.65 -0.64
C PRO A 11 -23.82 6.31 -0.01
N VAL A 12 -23.51 6.92 1.13
CA VAL A 12 -22.27 6.67 1.88
C VAL A 12 -22.11 5.18 2.26
N ARG A 13 -23.24 4.49 2.48
CA ARG A 13 -23.25 3.05 2.77
C ARG A 13 -22.94 2.24 1.52
N ASN A 14 -22.08 1.22 1.66
CA ASN A 14 -21.84 0.25 0.61
C ASN A 14 -23.13 -0.54 0.28
N THR A 15 -23.64 -0.35 -0.93
CA THR A 15 -24.84 -1.02 -1.49
C THR A 15 -24.48 -2.15 -2.46
N GLY A 16 -23.19 -2.36 -2.75
CA GLY A 16 -22.73 -3.26 -3.80
C GLY A 16 -22.89 -2.73 -5.23
N ALA A 17 -23.37 -1.49 -5.40
CA ALA A 17 -23.44 -0.85 -6.71
C ALA A 17 -22.06 -0.31 -7.14
N ILE A 18 -21.75 -0.42 -8.42
CA ILE A 18 -20.49 0.05 -9.01
C ILE A 18 -20.66 1.53 -9.39
N ARG A 19 -19.78 2.38 -8.86
CA ARG A 19 -19.73 3.82 -9.16
C ARG A 19 -19.22 4.05 -10.57
N LEU A 20 -19.92 4.90 -11.31
CA LEU A 20 -19.45 5.49 -12.55
C LEU A 20 -18.85 6.87 -12.22
N TYR A 21 -17.55 7.02 -12.46
CA TYR A 21 -16.81 8.26 -12.21
C TYR A 21 -16.64 9.07 -13.48
N GLY A 22 -16.65 10.39 -13.32
CA GLY A 22 -16.32 11.35 -14.39
C GLY A 22 -14.83 11.72 -14.42
N GLU A 23 -14.49 12.68 -15.28
CA GLU A 23 -13.12 13.15 -15.52
C GLU A 23 -12.41 13.60 -14.23
N ASP A 24 -13.06 14.43 -13.42
CA ASP A 24 -12.53 14.91 -12.13
C ASP A 24 -12.19 13.74 -11.18
N GLY A 25 -13.00 12.68 -11.19
CA GLY A 25 -12.74 11.49 -10.38
C GLY A 25 -11.52 10.72 -10.88
N PHE A 26 -11.35 10.61 -12.20
CA PHE A 26 -10.15 10.01 -12.78
C PHE A 26 -8.89 10.83 -12.53
N GLU A 27 -8.98 12.16 -12.47
CA GLU A 27 -7.86 13.03 -12.06
C GLU A 27 -7.43 12.76 -10.62
N GLY A 28 -8.39 12.73 -9.69
CA GLY A 28 -8.13 12.41 -8.29
C GLY A 28 -7.52 11.03 -8.08
N MET A 29 -8.10 9.99 -8.70
CA MET A 29 -7.56 8.63 -8.66
C MET A 29 -6.14 8.54 -9.25
N ARG A 30 -5.86 9.25 -10.35
CA ARG A 30 -4.51 9.31 -10.93
C ARG A 30 -3.50 9.93 -9.97
N ALA A 31 -3.86 11.04 -9.33
CA ALA A 31 -2.99 11.71 -8.38
C ALA A 31 -2.69 10.84 -7.15
N ALA A 32 -3.71 10.23 -6.55
CA ALA A 32 -3.56 9.36 -5.39
C ALA A 32 -2.76 8.09 -5.72
N GLY A 33 -3.06 7.45 -6.85
CA GLY A 33 -2.32 6.26 -7.30
C GLY A 33 -0.85 6.56 -7.63
N ALA A 34 -0.57 7.70 -8.27
CA ALA A 34 0.79 8.14 -8.53
C ALA A 34 1.57 8.41 -7.23
N LEU A 35 0.93 8.95 -6.19
CA LEU A 35 1.56 9.16 -4.90
C LEU A 35 1.93 7.83 -4.22
N ALA A 36 1.02 6.84 -4.22
CA ALA A 36 1.29 5.51 -3.68
C ALA A 36 2.45 4.83 -4.41
N ALA A 37 2.48 4.91 -5.75
CA ALA A 37 3.58 4.37 -6.55
C ALA A 37 4.93 5.03 -6.23
N ARG A 38 4.96 6.37 -6.08
CA ARG A 38 6.19 7.08 -5.69
C ARG A 38 6.70 6.70 -4.30
N ALA A 39 5.80 6.41 -3.36
CA ALA A 39 6.19 5.91 -2.04
C ALA A 39 6.77 4.51 -2.10
N LEU A 40 6.21 3.63 -2.93
CA LEU A 40 6.76 2.30 -3.20
C LEU A 40 8.14 2.38 -3.87
N ASP A 41 8.35 3.28 -4.81
CA ASP A 41 9.69 3.47 -5.40
C ASP A 41 10.69 3.97 -4.35
N ALA A 42 10.28 4.90 -3.48
CA ALA A 42 11.16 5.46 -2.46
C ALA A 42 11.47 4.50 -1.29
N VAL A 43 10.57 3.56 -0.98
CA VAL A 43 10.79 2.59 0.11
C VAL A 43 11.80 1.51 -0.28
N GLU A 44 12.04 1.29 -1.57
CA GLU A 44 12.94 0.26 -2.09
C GLU A 44 14.35 0.34 -1.48
N ASP A 45 14.89 1.57 -1.38
CA ASP A 45 16.21 1.84 -0.80
C ASP A 45 16.31 1.47 0.69
N MET A 46 15.18 1.34 1.39
CA MET A 46 15.13 0.94 2.80
C MET A 46 15.11 -0.58 2.97
N VAL A 47 14.76 -1.36 1.95
CA VAL A 47 14.58 -2.81 2.04
C VAL A 47 15.93 -3.52 2.04
N THR A 48 16.64 -3.42 3.16
CA THR A 48 17.96 -4.02 3.37
C THR A 48 17.99 -4.86 4.66
N PRO A 49 18.91 -5.82 4.78
CA PRO A 49 19.07 -6.58 6.02
C PRO A 49 19.30 -5.66 7.22
N GLY A 50 18.52 -5.86 8.29
CA GLY A 50 18.59 -5.05 9.50
C GLY A 50 17.52 -3.98 9.62
N THR A 51 16.97 -3.46 8.51
CA THR A 51 15.84 -2.51 8.57
C THR A 51 14.63 -3.19 9.21
N THR A 52 14.01 -2.53 10.19
CA THR A 52 12.77 -3.01 10.81
C THR A 52 11.56 -2.58 9.99
N THR A 53 10.50 -3.38 10.05
CA THR A 53 9.23 -2.99 9.41
C THR A 53 8.59 -1.74 10.04
N ALA A 54 8.90 -1.45 11.31
CA ALA A 54 8.49 -0.21 11.97
C ALA A 54 9.17 1.05 11.39
N GLU A 55 10.42 0.94 10.92
CA GLU A 55 11.09 2.05 10.22
C GLU A 55 10.44 2.32 8.86
N ILE A 56 10.09 1.26 8.12
CA ILE A 56 9.32 1.36 6.88
C ILE A 56 7.96 2.03 7.13
N ASP A 57 7.23 1.60 8.17
CA ASP A 57 5.93 2.18 8.54
C ASP A 57 6.02 3.69 8.85
N ARG A 58 7.05 4.10 9.59
CA ARG A 58 7.29 5.51 9.89
C ARG A 58 7.61 6.31 8.64
N PHE A 59 8.42 5.76 7.73
CA PHE A 59 8.68 6.39 6.44
C PHE A 59 7.40 6.58 5.63
N VAL A 60 6.53 5.56 5.52
CA VAL A 60 5.24 5.69 4.80
C VAL A 60 4.36 6.77 5.42
N PHE A 61 4.28 6.82 6.75
CA PHE A 61 3.54 7.88 7.44
C PHE A 61 4.06 9.29 7.08
N GLU A 62 5.38 9.50 7.19
CA GLU A 62 6.02 10.78 6.93
C GLU A 62 5.93 11.17 5.45
N PHE A 63 6.15 10.23 4.54
CA PHE A 63 6.03 10.45 3.11
C PHE A 63 4.61 10.90 2.73
N GLY A 64 3.57 10.23 3.23
CA GLY A 64 2.19 10.65 3.00
C GLY A 64 1.94 12.07 3.51
N ARG A 65 2.30 12.33 4.78
CA ARG A 65 2.13 13.65 5.42
C ARG A 65 2.79 14.77 4.61
N ASP A 66 4.03 14.56 4.19
CA ASP A 66 4.82 15.57 3.50
C ASP A 66 4.29 15.87 2.08
N HIS A 67 3.43 14.99 1.55
CA HIS A 67 2.74 15.16 0.27
C HIS A 67 1.23 15.47 0.41
N GLY A 68 0.78 15.86 1.61
CA GLY A 68 -0.62 16.25 1.84
C GLY A 68 -1.60 15.08 1.88
N ALA A 69 -1.12 13.85 2.04
CA ALA A 69 -1.93 12.65 2.14
C ALA A 69 -1.90 12.05 3.54
N VAL A 70 -2.88 11.19 3.84
CA VAL A 70 -2.90 10.39 5.07
C VAL A 70 -2.95 8.89 4.73
N PRO A 71 -2.28 8.02 5.50
CA PRO A 71 -2.38 6.58 5.31
C PRO A 71 -3.81 6.08 5.58
N ALA A 72 -4.42 5.40 4.61
CA ALA A 72 -5.80 4.91 4.74
C ALA A 72 -5.94 3.76 5.74
N THR A 73 -4.84 3.03 5.99
CA THR A 73 -4.81 1.90 6.92
C THR A 73 -4.92 2.35 8.38
N LEU A 74 -4.52 3.58 8.70
CA LEU A 74 -4.46 4.07 10.07
C LEU A 74 -5.87 4.26 10.65
N GLY A 75 -6.19 3.50 11.69
CA GLY A 75 -7.52 3.45 12.31
C GLY A 75 -8.53 2.56 11.56
N TYR A 76 -8.20 2.04 10.39
CA TYR A 76 -9.13 1.23 9.59
C TYR A 76 -9.44 -0.09 10.30
N ARG A 77 -10.67 -0.22 10.82
CA ARG A 77 -11.12 -1.39 11.61
C ARG A 77 -10.19 -1.74 12.78
N GLY A 78 -9.54 -0.72 13.37
CA GLY A 78 -8.59 -0.90 14.47
C GLY A 78 -7.16 -1.27 14.05
N TYR A 79 -6.84 -1.23 12.76
CA TYR A 79 -5.46 -1.33 12.27
C TYR A 79 -4.70 -0.05 12.64
N MET A 80 -3.53 -0.16 13.27
CA MET A 80 -2.83 0.98 13.91
C MET A 80 -1.50 1.33 13.24
N ARG A 81 -1.28 0.86 12.01
CA ARG A 81 -0.07 1.12 11.22
C ARG A 81 -0.45 1.80 9.90
N SER A 82 0.53 2.47 9.31
CA SER A 82 0.43 3.31 8.10
C SER A 82 0.65 2.52 6.80
N CYS A 83 1.21 1.32 6.88
CA CYS A 83 1.28 0.38 5.77
C CYS A 83 1.13 -1.06 6.29
N CYS A 84 0.97 -2.02 5.37
CA CYS A 84 1.17 -3.43 5.69
C CYS A 84 2.56 -3.89 5.23
N THR A 85 3.23 -4.71 6.06
CA THR A 85 4.52 -5.33 5.72
C THR A 85 4.42 -6.83 5.91
N SER A 86 4.39 -7.59 4.81
CA SER A 86 4.09 -9.02 4.82
C SER A 86 5.32 -9.84 4.41
N ILE A 87 6.03 -10.37 5.41
CA ILE A 87 7.30 -11.08 5.23
C ILE A 87 7.06 -12.57 4.96
N ASN A 88 7.65 -13.09 3.88
CA ASN A 88 7.68 -14.50 3.50
C ASN A 88 6.29 -15.17 3.41
N HIS A 89 5.87 -15.86 4.47
CA HIS A 89 4.64 -16.66 4.50
C HIS A 89 3.40 -15.84 4.87
N VAL A 90 3.59 -14.59 5.30
CA VAL A 90 2.48 -13.66 5.55
C VAL A 90 1.94 -13.24 4.19
N VAL A 91 0.69 -13.62 3.87
CA VAL A 91 0.09 -13.37 2.56
C VAL A 91 -0.21 -11.88 2.35
N CYS A 92 -0.90 -11.27 3.30
CA CYS A 92 -1.23 -9.84 3.28
C CYS A 92 -1.48 -9.34 4.71
N HIS A 93 -1.62 -8.02 4.86
CA HIS A 93 -1.96 -7.35 6.12
C HIS A 93 -1.01 -7.65 7.29
N GLY A 94 0.26 -7.96 7.00
CA GLY A 94 1.29 -8.05 8.05
C GLY A 94 1.40 -6.72 8.80
N ILE A 95 1.51 -6.77 10.13
CA ILE A 95 1.57 -5.58 10.99
C ILE A 95 3.03 -5.18 11.21
N PRO A 96 3.45 -3.98 10.77
CA PRO A 96 4.76 -3.43 11.10
C PRO A 96 5.13 -3.48 12.58
N ASN A 97 6.35 -3.93 12.86
CA ASN A 97 6.93 -4.10 14.18
C ASN A 97 8.48 -4.01 14.14
N ASP A 98 9.11 -4.14 15.31
CA ASP A 98 10.56 -3.99 15.48
C ASP A 98 11.38 -5.21 14.99
N LYS A 99 10.76 -6.18 14.30
CA LYS A 99 11.48 -7.30 13.70
C LYS A 99 12.31 -6.79 12.51
N PRO A 100 13.65 -6.98 12.52
CA PRO A 100 14.50 -6.64 11.39
C PRO A 100 14.31 -7.62 10.24
N LEU A 101 14.35 -7.10 9.02
CA LEU A 101 14.43 -7.86 7.79
C LEU A 101 15.74 -8.64 7.73
N ARG A 102 15.70 -9.85 7.17
CA ARG A 102 16.87 -10.74 7.07
C ARG A 102 17.26 -10.99 5.62
N GLU A 103 18.55 -11.19 5.40
CA GLU A 103 19.12 -11.61 4.12
C GLU A 103 18.34 -12.79 3.51
N GLY A 104 17.91 -12.64 2.26
CA GLY A 104 17.19 -13.65 1.50
C GLY A 104 15.68 -13.73 1.77
N GLU A 105 15.13 -12.88 2.65
CA GLU A 105 13.68 -12.74 2.81
C GLU A 105 13.07 -11.95 1.65
N ILE A 106 11.76 -12.15 1.45
CA ILE A 106 10.93 -11.30 0.60
C ILE A 106 9.88 -10.62 1.46
N VAL A 107 9.54 -9.38 1.12
CA VAL A 107 8.54 -8.60 1.85
C VAL A 107 7.61 -7.89 0.87
N ASN A 108 6.31 -8.11 1.01
CA ASN A 108 5.31 -7.23 0.38
C ASN A 108 5.19 -5.97 1.24
N ILE A 109 5.23 -4.80 0.61
CA ILE A 109 4.86 -3.54 1.25
C ILE A 109 3.63 -3.03 0.52
N ASP A 110 2.56 -2.80 1.28
CA ASP A 110 1.25 -2.36 0.79
C ASP A 110 0.94 -0.98 1.34
N ILE A 111 0.77 -0.01 0.44
CA ILE A 111 0.61 1.40 0.74
C ILE A 111 -0.70 1.88 0.14
N THR A 112 -1.58 2.35 1.02
CA THR A 112 -2.81 3.04 0.63
C THR A 112 -2.80 4.45 1.19
N TYR A 113 -2.88 5.46 0.32
CA TYR A 113 -3.03 6.86 0.74
C TYR A 113 -4.41 7.41 0.41
N ILE A 114 -4.88 8.32 1.26
CA ILE A 114 -6.01 9.21 0.98
C ILE A 114 -5.43 10.58 0.64
N LEU A 115 -5.62 11.01 -0.61
CA LEU A 115 -5.22 12.33 -1.12
C LEU A 115 -6.46 13.02 -1.71
N ASP A 116 -6.81 14.20 -1.21
CA ASP A 116 -7.98 14.97 -1.66
C ASP A 116 -9.29 14.14 -1.72
N GLY A 117 -9.45 13.21 -0.77
CA GLY A 117 -10.61 12.31 -0.68
C GLY A 117 -10.52 11.03 -1.52
N TRP A 118 -9.49 10.88 -2.36
CA TRP A 118 -9.29 9.72 -3.22
C TRP A 118 -8.30 8.73 -2.62
N HIS A 119 -8.60 7.44 -2.74
CA HIS A 119 -7.71 6.38 -2.32
C HIS A 119 -6.81 5.95 -3.48
N GLY A 120 -5.50 5.97 -3.25
CA GLY A 120 -4.52 5.32 -4.12
C GLY A 120 -3.96 4.11 -3.39
N ASP A 121 -4.22 2.92 -3.91
CA ASP A 121 -3.89 1.64 -3.27
C ASP A 121 -2.97 0.80 -4.17
N SER A 122 -1.80 0.42 -3.66
CA SER A 122 -0.84 -0.39 -4.41
C SER A 122 0.15 -1.08 -3.48
N SER A 123 0.66 -2.24 -3.91
CA SER A 123 1.72 -2.96 -3.21
C SER A 123 2.78 -3.48 -4.18
N ARG A 124 3.96 -3.79 -3.64
CA ARG A 124 5.07 -4.41 -4.39
C ARG A 124 5.79 -5.41 -3.50
N MET A 125 6.27 -6.49 -4.12
CA MET A 125 7.20 -7.44 -3.51
C MET A 125 8.64 -6.96 -3.66
N TYR A 126 9.37 -6.92 -2.55
CA TYR A 126 10.79 -6.56 -2.52
C TYR A 126 11.64 -7.74 -2.04
N GLY A 127 12.87 -7.83 -2.57
CA GLY A 127 13.88 -8.77 -2.10
C GLY A 127 14.80 -8.13 -1.08
N VAL A 128 15.06 -8.80 0.04
CA VAL A 128 16.00 -8.34 1.06
C VAL A 128 17.39 -8.94 0.77
N GLY A 129 18.30 -8.13 0.25
CA GLY A 129 19.64 -8.59 -0.13
C GLY A 129 19.60 -9.65 -1.24
N ARG A 130 20.44 -10.68 -1.15
CA ARG A 130 20.52 -11.75 -2.15
C ARG A 130 19.44 -12.80 -1.92
N LEU A 131 18.53 -12.91 -2.89
CA LEU A 131 17.46 -13.89 -2.87
C LEU A 131 17.89 -15.30 -3.28
N LYS A 132 17.11 -16.28 -2.82
CA LYS A 132 17.12 -17.64 -3.38
C LYS A 132 16.35 -17.66 -4.70
N ARG A 133 16.75 -18.52 -5.63
CA ARG A 133 16.09 -18.65 -6.95
C ARG A 133 14.59 -18.89 -6.89
N ALA A 134 14.11 -19.61 -5.87
CA ALA A 134 12.69 -19.84 -5.66
C ALA A 134 11.94 -18.54 -5.33
N SER A 135 12.53 -17.66 -4.51
CA SER A 135 11.96 -16.36 -4.13
C SER A 135 11.93 -15.41 -5.32
N GLU A 136 13.02 -15.34 -6.09
CA GLU A 136 13.08 -14.53 -7.33
C GLU A 136 11.96 -14.94 -8.30
N ARG A 137 11.82 -16.25 -8.56
CA ARG A 137 10.80 -16.78 -9.45
C ARG A 137 9.39 -16.49 -8.95
N LEU A 138 9.16 -16.55 -7.64
CA LEU A 138 7.85 -16.23 -7.07
C LEU A 138 7.47 -14.77 -7.31
N ILE A 139 8.41 -13.84 -7.13
CA ILE A 139 8.20 -12.43 -7.43
C ILE A 139 7.93 -12.22 -8.92
N GLU A 140 8.68 -12.87 -9.81
CA GLU A 140 8.53 -12.70 -11.26
C GLU A 140 7.16 -13.11 -11.81
N VAL A 141 6.50 -14.11 -11.19
CA VAL A 141 5.23 -14.65 -11.67
C VAL A 141 3.99 -14.04 -10.99
N THR A 142 4.18 -13.11 -10.06
CA THR A 142 3.11 -12.46 -9.30
C THR A 142 2.98 -11.01 -9.74
#